data_AF-A0A919HRW9-F1
#
_entry.id   AF-A0A919HRW9-F1
#
_cell.length_a   1.000
_cell.length_b   1.000
_cell.length_c   1.000
_cell.angle_alpha   90.00
_cell.angle_beta   90.00
_cell.angle_gamma   90.00
#
_symmetry.space_group_name_H-M   'P 1'
#
loop_
_entity.id
_entity.type
_entity.pdbx_description
1 polymer ?
#
loop_
_entity_poly.entity_id
_entity_poly.type
_entity_poly.pdbx_seq_one_letter_code
_entity_poly.pdbx_strand_id
1 'polypeptide(L)'
;MARRRRFSYRPDPLSQLAFTLPLPQQGKPVYGVGSNMQGDVVLVALDEVKAGSMPEEQKKAMVQGITQNNAQIAFEALMSNLRKAAKIKLGDSIDQQQ
;
A
#
# COMPACT_ATOMS: atom_id res chain seq x y z
N MET A 1 -28.31 7.75 -21.62
CA MET A 1 -27.48 7.89 -20.40
C MET A 1 -27.36 6.53 -19.71
N ALA A 2 -26.19 5.89 -19.74
CA ALA A 2 -25.98 4.57 -19.10
C ALA A 2 -25.19 4.75 -17.79
N ARG A 3 -25.80 4.39 -16.66
CA ARG A 3 -25.15 4.44 -15.33
C ARG A 3 -24.06 3.36 -15.26
N ARG A 4 -22.79 3.77 -15.13
CA ARG A 4 -21.69 2.87 -14.77
C ARG A 4 -21.98 2.28 -13.39
N ARG A 5 -22.31 0.99 -13.33
CA ARG A 5 -22.35 0.25 -12.05
C ARG A 5 -20.92 0.18 -11.53
N ARG A 6 -20.64 0.83 -10.40
CA ARG A 6 -19.42 0.56 -9.64
C ARG A 6 -19.52 -0.88 -9.16
N PHE A 7 -18.65 -1.75 -9.65
CA PHE A 7 -18.47 -3.08 -9.08
C PHE A 7 -17.88 -2.88 -7.68
N SER A 8 -18.69 -3.07 -6.65
CA SER A 8 -18.21 -3.25 -5.29
C SER A 8 -17.63 -4.66 -5.19
N TYR A 9 -16.32 -4.82 -5.33
CA TYR A 9 -15.65 -6.08 -5.08
C TYR A 9 -15.65 -6.34 -3.57
N ARG A 10 -16.69 -6.99 -3.07
CA ARG A 10 -16.69 -7.50 -1.69
C ARG A 10 -15.82 -8.77 -1.69
N PRO A 11 -14.72 -8.81 -0.94
CA PRO A 11 -13.92 -10.03 -0.84
C PRO A 11 -14.81 -11.17 -0.34
N ASP A 12 -14.77 -12.31 -1.02
CA ASP A 12 -15.46 -13.52 -0.58
C ASP A 12 -14.89 -13.94 0.79
N PRO A 13 -15.72 -14.23 1.81
CA PRO A 13 -15.26 -14.70 3.12
C PRO A 13 -14.36 -15.94 3.04
N LEU A 14 -14.56 -16.83 2.06
CA LEU A 14 -13.70 -17.99 1.87
C LEU A 14 -12.35 -17.62 1.27
N SER A 15 -12.30 -16.58 0.42
CA SER A 15 -11.03 -16.04 -0.07
C SER A 15 -10.24 -15.41 1.07
N GLN A 16 -10.89 -14.68 1.98
CA GLN A 16 -10.22 -14.14 3.17
C GLN A 16 -9.67 -15.25 4.06
N LEU A 17 -10.44 -16.31 4.29
CA LEU A 17 -9.98 -17.48 5.04
C LEU A 17 -8.74 -18.12 4.40
N ALA A 18 -8.73 -18.30 3.08
CA ALA A 18 -7.57 -18.88 2.38
C ALA A 18 -6.28 -18.08 2.61
N PHE A 19 -6.35 -16.76 2.73
CA PHE A 19 -5.18 -15.89 3.00
C PHE A 19 -4.75 -15.86 4.47
N THR A 20 -5.53 -16.39 5.41
CA THR A 20 -5.13 -16.52 6.83
C THR A 20 -4.53 -17.87 7.16
N LEU A 21 -4.67 -18.87 6.28
CA LEU A 21 -4.10 -20.20 6.46
C LEU A 21 -2.57 -20.18 6.26
N PRO A 22 -1.82 -21.04 6.98
CA PRO A 22 -0.39 -21.18 6.75
C PRO A 22 -0.10 -21.69 5.33
N LEU A 23 1.10 -21.38 4.82
CA LEU A 23 1.51 -21.85 3.51
C LEU A 23 1.57 -23.40 3.48
N PRO A 24 0.92 -24.05 2.50
CA PRO A 24 0.99 -25.50 2.37
C PRO A 24 2.39 -25.94 1.93
N GLN A 25 2.77 -27.15 2.36
CA GLN A 25 3.95 -27.83 1.83
C GLN A 25 3.55 -28.64 0.59
N GLN A 26 4.51 -28.93 -0.28
CA GLN A 26 4.23 -29.67 -1.52
C GLN A 26 3.54 -31.02 -1.22
N GLY A 27 2.35 -31.21 -1.79
CA GLY A 27 1.54 -32.42 -1.60
C GLY A 27 0.90 -32.56 -0.21
N LYS A 28 0.95 -31.52 0.63
CA LYS A 28 0.31 -31.48 1.96
C LYS A 28 -0.59 -30.26 2.08
N PRO A 29 -1.88 -30.38 1.75
CA PRO A 29 -2.81 -29.28 1.89
C PRO A 29 -2.98 -28.88 3.35
N VAL A 30 -3.28 -27.60 3.55
CA VAL A 30 -3.62 -27.03 4.84
C VAL A 30 -5.12 -26.85 4.90
N TYR A 31 -5.72 -27.18 6.04
CA TYR A 31 -7.17 -27.13 6.20
C TYR A 31 -7.60 -25.94 7.06
N GLY A 32 -8.72 -25.34 6.68
CA GLY A 32 -9.41 -24.29 7.43
C GLY A 32 -10.90 -24.53 7.47
N VAL A 33 -11.57 -24.02 8.50
CA VAL A 33 -13.03 -24.06 8.60
C VAL A 33 -13.55 -22.63 8.63
N GLY A 34 -14.58 -22.35 7.85
CA GLY A 34 -15.24 -21.05 7.83
C GLY A 34 -16.67 -21.13 7.33
N SER A 35 -17.28 -19.97 7.13
CA SER A 35 -18.64 -19.86 6.61
C SER A 35 -18.64 -19.24 5.22
N ASN A 36 -19.44 -19.82 4.32
CA ASN A 36 -19.67 -19.25 2.99
C ASN A 36 -20.63 -18.03 3.08
N MET A 37 -20.95 -17.41 1.94
CA MET A 37 -21.86 -16.27 1.90
C MET A 37 -23.32 -16.59 2.32
N GLN A 38 -23.73 -17.85 2.25
CA GLN A 38 -25.05 -18.30 2.71
C GLN A 38 -25.09 -18.63 4.22
N GLY A 39 -23.93 -18.68 4.88
CA GLY A 39 -23.81 -19.05 6.30
C GLY A 39 -23.56 -20.53 6.54
N ASP A 40 -23.37 -21.34 5.50
CA ASP A 40 -23.03 -22.75 5.65
C ASP A 40 -21.59 -22.91 6.16
N VAL A 41 -21.38 -23.89 7.03
CA VAL A 41 -20.04 -24.26 7.51
C VAL A 41 -19.36 -25.12 6.45
N VAL A 42 -18.18 -24.69 6.00
CA VAL A 42 -17.40 -25.37 4.96
C VAL A 42 -15.99 -25.68 5.44
N LEU A 43 -15.49 -26.86 5.03
CA LEU A 43 -14.09 -27.23 5.16
C LEU A 43 -13.35 -26.82 3.89
N VAL A 44 -12.31 -26.02 4.04
CA VAL A 44 -11.47 -25.51 2.94
C VAL A 44 -10.11 -26.21 3.00
N ALA A 45 -9.64 -26.70 1.86
CA ALA A 45 -8.28 -27.20 1.68
C ALA A 45 -7.50 -26.22 0.80
N LEU A 46 -6.37 -25.75 1.32
CA LEU A 46 -5.42 -24.90 0.61
C LEU A 46 -4.27 -25.78 0.12
N ASP A 47 -4.24 -26.06 -1.19
CA ASP A 47 -3.26 -26.96 -1.81
C ASP A 47 -1.94 -26.25 -2.15
N GLU A 48 -2.02 -25.04 -2.70
CA GLU A 48 -0.85 -24.28 -3.15
C GLU A 48 -1.08 -22.77 -3.05
N VAL A 49 0.00 -22.03 -2.80
CA VAL A 49 0.02 -20.56 -2.88
C VAL A 49 1.03 -20.17 -3.94
N LYS A 50 0.57 -19.50 -5.00
CA LYS A 50 1.42 -19.00 -6.09
C LYS A 50 1.73 -17.53 -5.87
N ALA A 51 3.01 -17.17 -5.89
CA ALA A 51 3.41 -15.78 -5.92
C ALA A 51 2.90 -15.14 -7.22
N GLY A 52 2.10 -14.08 -7.10
CA GLY A 52 1.80 -13.24 -8.24
C GLY A 52 3.08 -12.58 -8.75
N SER A 53 3.29 -12.55 -10.07
CA SER A 53 4.32 -11.71 -10.64
C SER A 53 3.80 -10.28 -10.71
N MET A 54 4.58 -9.32 -10.20
CA MET A 54 4.33 -7.91 -10.49
C MET A 54 4.97 -7.59 -11.85
N PRO A 55 4.19 -7.20 -12.88
CA PRO A 55 4.73 -6.66 -14.13
C PRO A 55 5.67 -5.49 -13.87
N GLU A 56 6.69 -5.31 -14.70
CA GLU A 56 7.70 -4.26 -14.50
C GLU A 56 7.10 -2.85 -14.44
N GLU A 57 6.06 -2.58 -15.21
CA GLU A 57 5.34 -1.30 -15.18
C GLU A 57 4.70 -1.03 -13.82
N GLN A 58 4.13 -2.05 -13.17
CA GLN A 58 3.55 -1.93 -11.83
C GLN A 58 4.63 -1.71 -10.77
N LYS A 59 5.77 -2.39 -10.88
CA LYS A 59 6.93 -2.15 -10.01
C LYS A 59 7.41 -0.70 -10.14
N LYS A 60 7.54 -0.19 -11.38
CA LYS A 60 7.96 1.19 -11.64
C LYS A 60 6.96 2.20 -11.08
N ALA A 61 5.66 1.97 -11.26
CA ALA A 61 4.61 2.82 -10.70
C ALA A 61 4.61 2.82 -9.16
N MET A 62 4.83 1.66 -8.52
CA MET A 62 4.97 1.59 -7.06
C MET A 62 6.20 2.34 -6.55
N VAL A 63 7.37 2.13 -7.17
CA VAL A 63 8.61 2.85 -6.81
C VAL A 63 8.43 4.35 -7.00
N GLN A 64 7.81 4.78 -8.10
CA GLN A 64 7.49 6.20 -8.33
C GLN A 64 6.51 6.74 -7.28
N GLY A 65 5.46 5.99 -6.93
CA GLY A 65 4.51 6.39 -5.89
C GLY A 65 5.15 6.53 -4.51
N ILE A 66 6.00 5.57 -4.10
CA ILE A 66 6.77 5.66 -2.85
C ILE A 66 7.73 6.85 -2.89
N THR A 67 8.45 7.03 -4.00
CA THR A 67 9.39 8.16 -4.17
C THR A 67 8.67 9.49 -4.12
N GLN A 68 7.52 9.64 -4.78
CA GLN A 68 6.71 10.86 -4.75
C GLN A 68 6.17 11.14 -3.35
N ASN A 69 5.74 10.11 -2.62
CA ASN A 69 5.23 10.24 -1.25
C ASN A 69 6.35 10.68 -0.28
N ASN A 70 7.53 10.08 -0.40
CA ASN A 70 8.69 10.41 0.44
C ASN A 70 9.41 11.70 0.00
N ALA A 71 9.30 12.10 -1.27
CA ALA A 71 9.96 13.29 -1.79
C ALA A 71 9.43 14.58 -1.14
N GLN A 72 8.14 14.65 -0.80
CA GLN A 72 7.59 15.81 -0.09
C GLN A 72 8.21 15.97 1.30
N ILE A 73 8.31 14.88 2.06
CA ILE A 73 8.91 14.87 3.41
C ILE A 73 10.42 15.15 3.35
N ALA A 74 11.14 14.50 2.43
CA ALA A 74 12.57 14.69 2.26
C ALA A 74 12.91 16.12 1.79
N PHE A 75 12.11 16.69 0.89
CA PHE A 75 12.29 18.06 0.41
C PHE A 75 12.01 19.09 1.50
N GLU A 76 10.94 18.92 2.29
CA GLU A 76 10.67 19.77 3.46
C GLU A 76 11.79 19.67 4.51
N ALA A 77 12.29 18.46 4.79
CA ALA A 77 13.40 18.26 5.71
C ALA A 77 14.71 18.90 5.19
N LEU A 78 15.00 18.76 3.89
CA LEU A 78 16.13 19.41 3.24
C LEU A 78 16.00 20.94 3.27
N MET A 79 14.83 21.51 2.96
CA MET A 79 14.56 22.95 3.04
C MET A 79 14.65 23.48 4.47
N SER A 80 14.13 22.74 5.45
CA SER A 80 14.23 23.08 6.88
C SER A 80 15.68 23.08 7.35
N ASN A 81 16.46 22.07 6.94
CA ASN A 81 17.88 21.99 7.26
C ASN A 81 18.70 23.08 6.54
N LEU A 82 18.43 23.33 5.26
CA LEU A 82 19.07 24.42 4.49
C LEU A 82 18.75 25.79 5.10
N ARG A 83 17.50 26.04 5.53
CA ARG A 83 17.11 27.28 6.23
C ARG A 83 17.81 27.44 7.58
N LYS A 84 17.97 26.35 8.34
CA LYS A 84 18.68 26.36 9.62
C LYS A 84 20.19 26.54 9.46
N ALA A 85 20.79 25.95 8.43
CA ALA A 85 22.22 26.00 8.16
C ALA A 85 22.65 27.26 7.39
N ALA A 86 21.72 27.91 6.67
CA ALA A 86 21.98 29.16 6.00
C ALA A 86 22.16 30.29 7.04
N LYS A 87 23.40 30.78 7.17
CA LYS A 87 23.70 32.02 7.89
C LYS A 87 23.23 33.19 7.01
N ILE A 88 21.93 33.49 7.05
CA ILE A 88 21.36 34.64 6.34
C ILE A 88 21.89 35.91 7.01
N LYS A 89 22.89 36.55 6.38
CA LYS A 89 23.24 37.92 6.71
C LYS A 89 22.20 38.82 6.05
N LEU A 90 21.22 39.26 6.83
CA LEU A 90 20.46 40.46 6.47
C LEU A 90 21.47 41.61 6.50
N GLY A 91 21.77 42.20 5.34
CA GLY A 91 22.52 43.46 5.33
C GLY A 91 21.73 44.52 6.11
N ASP A 92 22.44 45.41 6.80
CA ASP A 92 21.90 46.48 7.63
C ASP A 92 21.07 47.50 6.82
N SER A 93 19.90 47.10 6.36
CA SER A 93 18.95 47.97 5.66
C SER A 93 17.49 47.52 5.88
N ILE A 94 17.14 47.12 7.11
CA ILE A 94 15.73 47.04 7.56
C ILE A 94 15.51 47.84 8.86
N ASP A 95 16.50 48.61 9.33
CA ASP A 95 16.27 49.66 10.33
C ASP A 95 16.31 51.02 9.65
N GLN A 96 15.26 51.36 8.90
CA GLN A 96 14.83 52.75 8.85
C GLN A 96 13.39 52.91 8.33
N GLN A 97 12.63 53.67 9.13
CA GLN A 97 11.33 54.33 8.88
C GLN A 97 10.12 53.47 9.26
N GLN A 98 9.58 53.65 10.47
CA GLN A 98 8.62 54.71 10.88
C GLN A 98 7.36 54.73 10.02
#